data_AF-A0A426XMQ2-F1
#
_entry.id   AF-A0A426XMQ2-F1
#
_cell.length_a   1.000
_cell.length_b   1.000
_cell.length_c   1.000
_cell.angle_alpha   90.00
_cell.angle_beta   90.00
_cell.angle_gamma   90.00
#
_symmetry.space_group_name_H-M   'P 1'
#
loop_
_entity.id
_entity.type
_entity.pdbx_description
1 polymer ?
#
loop_
_entity_poly.entity_id
_entity_poly.type
_entity_poly.pdbx_seq_one_letter_code
_entity_poly.pdbx_strand_id
1 'polypeptide(L)'
;MDDELLQSVKALESARAELPKQAVDRNKESAGFKEGLKRMGWVTYEYMYWVALACFHALHPDSEVEEDPFTIHPEDDLVPMKRQQAFDDSDPPES
;
A
#
# COMPACT_ATOMS: atom_id res chain seq x y z
N MET A 1 -1.21 -39.00 31.16
CA MET A 1 -1.70 -38.84 29.77
C MET A 1 -2.49 -37.54 29.62
N ASP A 2 -3.33 -37.15 30.57
CA ASP A 2 -4.12 -35.90 30.47
C ASP A 2 -3.28 -34.61 30.47
N ASP A 3 -2.18 -34.53 31.22
CA ASP A 3 -1.32 -33.33 31.25
C ASP A 3 -0.63 -33.03 29.92
N GLU A 4 -0.27 -34.08 29.18
CA GLU A 4 0.36 -33.98 27.85
C GLU A 4 -0.65 -33.50 26.80
N LEU A 5 -1.91 -33.97 26.92
CA LEU A 5 -3.03 -33.51 26.10
C LEU A 5 -3.34 -32.03 26.37
N LEU A 6 -3.37 -31.63 27.65
CA LEU A 6 -3.59 -30.25 28.06
C LEU A 6 -2.48 -29.32 27.53
N GLN A 7 -1.23 -29.77 27.58
CA GLN A 7 -0.08 -29.02 27.07
C GLN A 7 -0.13 -28.84 25.55
N SER A 8 -0.53 -29.88 24.81
CA SER A 8 -0.64 -29.82 23.36
C SER A 8 -1.80 -28.93 22.89
N VAL A 9 -2.94 -28.90 23.61
CA VAL A 9 -4.04 -27.96 23.32
C VAL A 9 -3.59 -26.50 23.52
N LYS A 10 -2.88 -26.19 24.62
CA LYS A 10 -2.33 -24.84 24.85
C LYS A 10 -1.31 -24.43 23.77
N ALA A 11 -0.46 -25.35 23.34
CA ALA A 11 0.50 -25.08 22.28
C ALA A 11 -0.18 -24.79 20.93
N LEU A 12 -1.24 -25.53 20.60
CA LEU A 12 -2.05 -25.30 19.40
C LEU A 12 -2.74 -23.94 19.43
N GLU A 13 -3.33 -23.59 20.57
CA GLU A 13 -4.03 -22.30 20.75
C GLU A 13 -3.05 -21.12 20.63
N SER A 14 -1.86 -21.25 21.22
CA SER A 14 -0.76 -20.29 21.06
C SER A 14 -0.30 -20.16 19.61
N ALA A 15 -0.05 -21.28 18.93
CA ALA A 15 0.35 -21.28 17.52
C ALA A 15 -0.70 -20.61 16.63
N ARG A 16 -2.00 -20.83 16.90
CA ARG A 16 -3.10 -20.20 16.17
C ARG A 16 -3.15 -18.69 16.36
N ALA A 17 -2.70 -18.17 17.51
CA ALA A 17 -2.61 -16.74 17.77
C ALA A 17 -1.35 -16.08 17.19
N GLU A 18 -0.25 -16.82 17.09
CA GLU A 18 1.03 -16.30 16.59
C GLU A 18 1.14 -16.35 15.05
N LEU A 19 0.56 -17.36 14.39
CA LEU A 19 0.60 -17.49 12.93
C LEU A 19 0.06 -16.25 12.17
N PRO A 20 -1.10 -15.65 12.55
CA PRO A 20 -1.60 -14.45 11.89
C PRO A 20 -0.68 -13.24 12.09
N LYS A 21 -0.09 -13.07 13.27
CA LYS A 21 0.85 -11.97 13.54
C LYS A 21 2.06 -12.07 12.63
N GLN A 22 2.65 -13.27 12.54
CA GLN A 22 3.79 -13.52 11.66
C GLN A 22 3.43 -13.30 10.18
N ALA A 23 2.22 -13.66 9.76
CA ALA A 23 1.75 -13.41 8.39
C ALA A 23 1.63 -11.90 8.10
N VAL A 24 1.11 -11.11 9.05
CA VAL A 24 1.03 -9.64 8.94
C VAL A 24 2.43 -9.01 8.87
N ASP A 25 3.35 -9.44 9.74
CA ASP A 25 4.71 -8.91 9.73
C ASP A 25 5.43 -9.21 8.41
N ARG A 26 5.32 -10.45 7.91
CA ARG A 26 5.83 -10.83 6.58
C ARG A 26 5.19 -10.01 5.46
N ASN A 27 3.88 -9.75 5.54
CA ASN A 27 3.17 -8.93 4.56
C ASN A 27 3.72 -7.49 4.55
N LYS A 28 3.86 -6.86 5.73
CA LYS A 28 4.40 -5.51 5.87
C LYS A 28 5.86 -5.39 5.42
N GLU A 29 6.63 -6.45 5.60
CA GLU A 29 8.03 -6.50 5.18
C GLU A 29 8.20 -6.74 3.67
N SER A 30 7.19 -7.32 3.01
CA SER A 30 7.22 -7.64 1.58
C SER A 30 7.50 -6.41 0.71
N ALA A 31 8.24 -6.63 -0.37
CA ALA A 31 8.57 -5.57 -1.32
C ALA A 31 7.31 -4.97 -1.97
N GLY A 32 6.32 -5.81 -2.29
CA GLY A 32 5.05 -5.37 -2.89
C GLY A 32 4.25 -4.43 -1.99
N PHE A 33 4.21 -4.70 -0.68
CA PHE A 33 3.51 -3.83 0.27
C PHE A 33 4.20 -2.46 0.39
N LYS A 34 5.53 -2.43 0.54
CA LYS A 34 6.30 -1.19 0.63
C LYS A 34 6.20 -0.35 -0.65
N GLU A 35 6.24 -1.01 -1.81
CA GLU A 35 6.06 -0.35 -3.11
C GLU A 35 4.64 0.18 -3.29
N GLY A 36 3.63 -0.60 -2.86
CA GLY A 36 2.24 -0.16 -2.79
C GLY A 36 2.05 1.09 -1.92
N LEU A 37 2.72 1.16 -0.76
CA LEU A 37 2.67 2.34 0.10
C LEU A 37 3.26 3.59 -0.57
N LYS A 38 4.39 3.47 -1.29
CA LYS A 38 4.96 4.59 -2.05
C LYS A 38 3.98 5.11 -3.10
N ARG A 39 3.34 4.19 -3.84
CA ARG A 39 2.32 4.53 -4.85
C ARG A 39 1.10 5.18 -4.23
N MET A 40 0.59 4.64 -3.13
CA MET A 40 -0.57 5.25 -2.44
C MET A 40 -0.22 6.64 -1.91
N GLY A 41 0.98 6.84 -1.36
CA GLY A 41 1.45 8.15 -0.92
C GLY A 41 1.41 9.19 -2.05
N TRP A 42 1.92 8.82 -3.24
CA TRP A 42 1.85 9.64 -4.44
C TRP A 42 0.42 10.01 -4.84
N VAL A 43 -0.46 9.03 -4.99
CA VAL A 43 -1.86 9.25 -5.40
C VAL A 43 -2.61 10.12 -4.40
N THR A 44 -2.42 9.89 -3.09
CA THR A 44 -3.10 10.70 -2.06
C THR A 44 -2.60 12.14 -2.03
N TYR A 45 -1.29 12.34 -2.19
CA TYR A 45 -0.70 13.67 -2.24
C TYR A 45 -1.17 14.45 -3.48
N GLU A 46 -1.09 13.83 -4.66
CA GLU A 46 -1.53 14.43 -5.93
C GLU A 46 -3.01 14.84 -5.85
N TYR A 47 -3.88 13.95 -5.38
CA TYR A 47 -5.29 14.27 -5.19
C TYR A 47 -5.51 15.45 -4.24
N MET A 48 -4.83 15.46 -3.09
CA MET A 48 -4.94 16.56 -2.13
C MET A 48 -4.41 17.88 -2.70
N TYR A 49 -3.34 17.83 -3.49
CA TYR A 49 -2.79 18.99 -4.18
C TYR A 49 -3.80 19.58 -5.16
N TRP A 50 -4.40 18.77 -6.05
CA TRP A 50 -5.43 19.24 -6.98
C TRP A 50 -6.64 19.85 -6.27
N VAL A 51 -7.09 19.25 -5.17
CA VAL A 51 -8.19 19.80 -4.36
C VAL A 51 -7.79 21.13 -3.73
N ALA A 52 -6.60 21.22 -3.14
CA ALA A 52 -6.11 22.45 -2.53
C ALA A 52 -5.95 23.58 -3.57
N LEU A 53 -5.44 23.24 -4.74
CA LEU A 53 -5.25 24.17 -5.86
C LEU A 53 -6.59 24.70 -6.39
N ALA A 54 -7.59 23.84 -6.56
CA ALA A 54 -8.93 24.26 -6.96
C ALA A 54 -9.56 25.20 -5.93
N CYS A 55 -9.41 24.89 -4.64
CA CYS A 55 -9.87 25.76 -3.55
C CYS A 55 -9.14 27.11 -3.55
N PHE A 56 -7.82 27.12 -3.80
CA PHE A 56 -7.02 28.34 -3.86
C PHE A 56 -7.49 29.25 -4.99
N HIS A 57 -7.65 28.73 -6.22
CA HIS A 57 -8.15 29.52 -7.35
C HIS A 57 -9.57 30.05 -7.13
N ALA A 58 -10.44 29.29 -6.45
CA ALA A 58 -11.78 29.75 -6.11
C ALA A 58 -11.76 30.95 -5.14
N LEU A 59 -10.78 31.02 -4.24
CA LEU A 59 -10.64 32.09 -3.25
C LEU A 59 -9.81 33.27 -3.77
N HIS A 60 -8.87 33.01 -4.69
CA HIS A 60 -7.90 33.97 -5.21
C HIS A 60 -7.79 33.86 -6.75
N PRO A 61 -8.76 34.37 -7.51
CA PRO A 61 -8.83 34.17 -8.97
C PRO A 61 -7.69 34.82 -9.77
N ASP A 62 -7.11 35.90 -9.23
CA ASP A 62 -6.07 36.69 -9.91
C ASP A 62 -4.64 36.32 -9.44
N SER A 63 -4.51 35.33 -8.56
CA SER A 63 -3.21 34.90 -8.05
C SER A 63 -2.64 33.77 -8.92
N GLU A 64 -1.43 33.97 -9.44
CA GLU A 64 -0.66 32.89 -10.07
C GLU A 64 -0.09 31.95 -8.99
N VAL A 65 -0.19 30.65 -9.23
CA VAL A 65 0.51 29.60 -8.48
C VAL A 65 1.77 29.23 -9.25
N GLU A 66 2.91 29.17 -8.56
CA GLU A 66 4.17 28.66 -9.09
C GLU A 66 4.01 27.19 -9.50
N GLU A 67 4.74 26.76 -10.54
CA GLU A 67 4.62 25.42 -11.14
C GLU A 67 4.62 24.30 -10.09
N ASP A 68 3.71 23.33 -10.27
CA ASP A 68 3.58 22.18 -9.40
C ASP A 68 4.92 21.43 -9.37
N PRO A 69 5.56 21.24 -8.20
CA PRO A 69 6.76 20.42 -8.06
C PRO A 69 6.57 18.97 -8.54
N PHE A 70 5.33 18.55 -8.80
CA PHE A 70 4.95 17.22 -9.28
C PHE A 70 4.21 17.25 -10.62
N THR A 71 4.24 18.36 -11.37
CA THR A 71 3.86 18.31 -12.78
C THR A 71 4.72 17.24 -13.43
N ILE A 72 4.12 16.15 -13.93
CA ILE A 72 4.85 15.06 -14.57
C ILE A 72 5.63 15.66 -15.75
N HIS A 73 6.93 15.83 -15.56
CA HIS A 73 7.80 16.26 -16.62
C HIS A 73 8.03 15.06 -17.55
N PRO A 74 8.30 15.26 -18.85
CA PRO A 74 8.62 14.15 -19.76
C PRO A 74 9.85 13.33 -19.29
N GLU A 75 10.66 13.86 -18.39
CA GLU A 75 11.73 13.15 -17.67
C GLU A 75 11.20 12.16 -16.61
N ASP A 76 10.06 12.44 -15.98
CA ASP A 76 9.41 11.56 -14.99
C ASP A 76 8.71 10.36 -15.66
N ASP A 77 8.33 10.50 -16.94
CA ASP A 77 7.87 9.39 -17.78
C ASP A 77 8.96 8.31 -18.01
N LEU A 78 10.23 8.64 -17.73
CA LEU A 78 11.34 7.68 -17.75
C LEU A 78 11.37 6.78 -16.51
N VAL A 79 10.60 7.12 -15.46
CA VAL A 79 10.34 6.25 -14.32
C VAL A 79 9.08 5.45 -14.63
N PRO A 80 9.19 4.15 -15.01
CA PRO A 80 8.04 3.40 -15.51
C PRO A 80 7.02 3.15 -14.39
N MET A 81 6.01 4.02 -14.30
CA MET A 81 4.83 3.79 -13.49
C MET A 81 3.87 2.89 -14.29
N LYS A 82 3.84 1.59 -13.94
CA LYS A 82 2.91 0.62 -14.55
C LYS A 82 1.47 1.11 -14.38
N ARG A 83 0.88 1.64 -15.46
CA ARG A 83 -0.53 2.08 -15.53
C ARG A 83 -1.53 0.93 -15.41
N GLN A 84 -1.09 -0.29 -15.67
CA GLN A 84 -1.87 -1.51 -15.52
C GLN A 84 -0.97 -2.61 -14.97
N GLN A 85 -1.43 -3.26 -13.92
CA GLN A 85 -0.85 -4.49 -13.41
C GLN A 85 -1.94 -5.55 -13.52
N ALA A 86 -1.74 -6.53 -14.40
CA ALA A 86 -2.60 -7.70 -14.43
C ALA A 86 -2.48 -8.40 -13.08
N PHE A 87 -3.60 -8.61 -12.40
CA PHE A 87 -3.65 -9.51 -11.26
C PHE A 87 -3.49 -10.92 -11.80
N ASP A 88 -2.70 -11.73 -11.11
CA ASP A 88 -2.59 -13.15 -11.39
C ASP A 88 -3.81 -13.83 -10.77
N ASP A 89 -4.86 -13.99 -11.56
CA ASP A 89 -6.10 -14.68 -11.18
C ASP A 89 -5.96 -16.21 -11.30
N SER A 90 -4.72 -16.74 -11.40
CA SER A 90 -4.49 -18.18 -11.47
C SER A 90 -4.93 -18.86 -10.18
N ASP A 91 -5.65 -19.98 -10.32
CA ASP A 91 -6.01 -20.82 -9.18
C ASP A 91 -4.74 -21.31 -8.44
N PRO A 92 -4.73 -21.31 -7.10
CA PRO A 92 -3.62 -21.88 -6.35
C PRO A 92 -3.48 -23.37 -6.67
N PRO A 93 -2.24 -23.92 -6.67
CA PRO A 93 -2.01 -25.32 -7.00
C PRO A 93 -2.79 -26.26 -6.06
N GLU A 94 -3.47 -27.26 -6.65
CA GLU A 94 -4.13 -28.32 -5.87
C GLU A 94 -3.09 -29.02 -4.99
N SER A 95 -3.38 -29.10 -3.68
CA SER A 95 -2.56 -29.81 -2.66
C SER A 95 -2.97 -31.27 -2.53
#